data_AF-A0A1B9LQI2-F1
#
_entry.id   AF-A0A1B9LQI2-F1
#
_cell.length_a   1.000
_cell.length_b   1.000
_cell.length_c   1.000
_cell.angle_alpha   90.00
_cell.angle_beta   90.00
_cell.angle_gamma   90.00
#
_symmetry.space_group_name_H-M   'P 1'
#
loop_
_entity.id
_entity.type
_entity.pdbx_description
1 polymer ?
#
loop_
_entity_poly.entity_id
_entity_poly.type
_entity_poly.pdbx_seq_one_letter_code
_entity_poly.pdbx_strand_id
1 'polypeptide(L)'
;MTTHELKIKSEYFMDVVKDIKKAEIRYNDRNYKVGDILVLHEIDGHGNRTGNQCTVIVSHILDDTEYLREGYVMLSIDNLLTKTGLSAHKSNSETSAQRTLSRLGYTDNGGEEWTPPLGKPPRFDLIDELRKEIAELKSQKHINEIKAQGIEEAVKNADNQTYIGVTGGEFSPQKQYRAEILVFADNLRGKND
;
A
#
# COMPACT_ATOMS: atom_id res chain seq x y z
N MET A 1 1.10 -37.65 34.80
CA MET A 1 0.80 -36.36 34.16
C MET A 1 0.16 -35.48 35.21
N THR A 2 0.90 -34.49 35.66
CA THR A 2 0.46 -33.47 36.64
C THR A 2 0.42 -32.11 35.95
N THR A 3 -0.50 -31.25 36.36
CA THR A 3 -0.59 -29.87 35.85
C THR A 3 0.04 -28.92 36.86
N HIS A 4 0.96 -28.08 36.40
CA HIS A 4 1.68 -27.10 37.22
C HIS A 4 1.36 -25.68 36.76
N GLU A 5 0.83 -24.85 37.64
CA GLU A 5 0.64 -23.41 37.38
C GLU A 5 1.92 -22.64 37.69
N LEU A 6 2.45 -21.94 36.70
CA LEU A 6 3.72 -21.21 36.80
C LEU A 6 3.56 -19.79 36.27
N LYS A 7 4.30 -18.85 36.84
CA LYS A 7 4.40 -17.48 36.30
C LYS A 7 5.46 -17.42 35.20
N ILE A 8 5.23 -16.59 34.19
CA ILE A 8 6.21 -16.25 33.14
C ILE A 8 6.14 -14.75 32.85
N LYS A 9 7.30 -14.10 32.72
CA LYS A 9 7.35 -12.67 32.39
C LYS A 9 6.81 -12.42 30.98
N SER A 10 6.13 -11.29 30.77
CA SER A 10 5.64 -10.85 29.45
C SER A 10 6.69 -10.92 28.34
N GLU A 11 7.95 -10.61 28.64
CA GLU A 11 9.06 -10.65 27.67
C GLU A 11 9.26 -12.04 27.03
N TYR A 12 8.96 -13.13 27.73
CA TYR A 12 9.10 -14.49 27.21
C TYR A 12 7.76 -15.14 26.84
N PHE A 13 6.65 -14.64 27.38
CA PHE A 13 5.32 -15.22 27.19
C PHE A 13 4.96 -15.34 25.71
N MET A 14 5.13 -14.24 24.95
CA MET A 14 4.80 -14.23 23.53
C MET A 14 5.68 -15.15 22.69
N ASP A 15 6.91 -15.41 23.10
CA ASP A 15 7.80 -16.33 22.39
C ASP A 15 7.39 -17.79 22.60
N VAL A 16 6.85 -18.13 23.78
CA VAL A 16 6.25 -19.45 24.00
C VAL A 16 4.98 -19.61 23.19
N VAL A 17 4.09 -18.60 23.19
CA VAL A 17 2.85 -18.61 22.40
C VAL A 17 3.12 -18.72 20.90
N LYS A 18 4.15 -18.04 20.40
CA LYS A 18 4.58 -18.10 18.98
C LYS A 18 5.40 -19.34 18.65
N ASP A 19 5.58 -20.26 19.60
CA ASP A 19 6.34 -21.50 19.43
C ASP A 19 7.84 -21.27 19.10
N ILE A 20 8.38 -20.11 19.45
CA ILE A 20 9.79 -19.72 19.26
C ILE A 20 10.63 -20.22 20.45
N LYS A 21 10.14 -20.00 21.68
CA LYS A 21 10.81 -20.45 22.90
C LYS A 21 10.35 -21.87 23.25
N LYS A 22 11.28 -22.81 23.14
CA LYS A 22 11.05 -24.26 23.30
C LYS A 22 11.58 -24.87 24.60
N ALA A 23 12.21 -24.06 25.45
CA ALA A 23 12.80 -24.53 26.69
C ALA A 23 12.54 -23.56 27.84
N GLU A 24 12.33 -24.10 29.03
CA GLU A 24 12.13 -23.35 30.27
C GLU A 24 13.04 -23.88 31.37
N ILE A 25 13.78 -23.00 32.05
CA ILE A 25 14.66 -23.38 33.15
C ILE A 25 13.93 -23.13 34.47
N ARG A 26 13.86 -24.15 35.33
CA ARG A 26 13.16 -24.09 36.62
C ARG A 26 13.91 -24.84 37.70
N TYR A 27 13.81 -24.35 38.93
CA TYR A 27 14.17 -25.16 40.09
C TYR A 27 13.18 -26.32 40.22
N ASN A 28 13.67 -27.54 40.43
CA ASN A 28 12.87 -28.77 40.44
C ASN A 28 12.21 -29.02 41.81
N ASP A 29 11.49 -28.04 42.34
CA ASP A 29 10.70 -28.12 43.58
C ASP A 29 9.42 -28.94 43.43
N ARG A 30 8.98 -29.18 42.20
CA ARG A 30 7.72 -29.86 41.87
C ARG A 30 7.91 -31.29 41.34
N ASN A 31 9.16 -31.77 41.27
CA ASN A 31 9.51 -33.06 40.67
C ASN A 31 8.89 -33.23 39.27
N TYR A 32 9.19 -32.28 38.37
CA TYR A 32 8.64 -32.26 37.02
C TYR A 32 8.94 -33.56 36.28
N LYS A 33 7.97 -34.04 35.48
CA LYS A 33 8.13 -35.25 34.67
C LYS A 33 7.79 -34.98 33.21
N VAL A 34 8.41 -35.75 32.32
CA VAL A 34 8.00 -35.80 30.91
C VAL A 34 6.51 -36.17 30.84
N GLY A 35 5.76 -35.42 30.05
CA GLY A 35 4.31 -35.52 29.94
C GLY A 35 3.53 -34.63 30.91
N ASP A 36 4.16 -33.92 31.84
CA ASP A 36 3.47 -32.94 32.68
C ASP A 36 3.02 -31.72 31.88
N ILE A 37 1.95 -31.08 32.35
CA ILE A 37 1.36 -29.88 31.74
C ILE A 37 1.82 -28.67 32.54
N LEU A 38 2.30 -27.63 31.85
CA LEU A 38 2.59 -26.34 32.45
C LEU A 38 1.55 -25.32 31.97
N VAL A 39 0.84 -24.71 32.92
CA VAL A 39 0.00 -23.53 32.66
C VAL A 39 0.81 -22.30 33.02
N LEU A 40 1.28 -21.59 31.99
CA LEU A 40 2.12 -20.42 32.15
C LEU A 40 1.26 -19.16 32.17
N HIS A 41 1.17 -18.52 33.32
CA HIS A 41 0.47 -17.25 33.52
C HIS A 41 1.42 -16.09 33.27
N GLU A 42 1.06 -15.23 32.32
CA GLU A 42 1.81 -14.02 32.03
C GLU A 42 1.76 -13.06 33.24
N ILE A 43 2.93 -12.52 33.59
CA ILE A 43 3.07 -11.44 34.57
C ILE A 43 3.68 -10.18 33.95
N ASP A 44 3.18 -9.02 34.38
CA ASP A 44 3.70 -7.71 34.01
C ASP A 44 5.06 -7.42 34.71
N GLY A 45 5.63 -6.25 34.41
CA GLY A 45 6.89 -5.80 35.03
C GLY A 45 6.82 -5.58 36.55
N HIS A 46 5.61 -5.55 37.12
CA HIS A 46 5.36 -5.42 38.56
C HIS A 46 5.05 -6.78 39.23
N GLY A 47 5.02 -7.87 38.46
CA GLY A 47 4.76 -9.23 38.94
C GLY A 47 3.27 -9.59 39.08
N ASN A 48 2.36 -8.74 38.60
CA ASN A 48 0.92 -8.97 38.60
C ASN A 48 0.54 -9.83 37.39
N ARG A 49 -0.43 -10.74 37.56
CA ARG A 49 -0.98 -11.51 36.43
C ARG A 49 -1.72 -10.56 35.49
N THR A 50 -1.41 -10.61 34.20
CA THR A 50 -2.12 -9.83 33.16
C THR A 50 -3.50 -10.41 32.83
N GLY A 51 -3.70 -11.69 33.16
CA GLY A 51 -4.86 -12.49 32.77
C GLY A 51 -4.59 -13.42 31.59
N ASN A 52 -3.51 -13.20 30.83
CA ASN A 52 -3.11 -14.10 29.76
C ASN A 52 -2.43 -15.36 30.30
N GLN A 53 -2.70 -16.49 29.65
CA GLN A 53 -2.04 -17.76 29.95
C GLN A 53 -1.88 -18.63 28.70
N CYS A 54 -0.88 -19.51 28.71
CA CYS A 54 -0.71 -20.55 27.70
C CYS A 54 -0.45 -21.91 28.35
N THR A 55 -0.72 -22.98 27.60
CA THR A 55 -0.60 -24.36 28.10
C THR A 55 0.36 -25.15 27.22
N VAL A 56 1.39 -25.70 27.84
CA VAL A 56 2.44 -26.48 27.18
C VAL A 56 2.62 -27.82 27.88
N ILE A 57 3.16 -28.80 27.16
CA ILE A 57 3.58 -30.09 27.71
C ILE A 57 5.09 -30.16 27.81
N VAL A 58 5.58 -30.77 28.89
CA VAL A 58 6.99 -31.11 29.04
C VAL A 58 7.30 -32.30 28.15
N SER A 59 8.04 -32.09 27.07
CA SER A 59 8.41 -33.14 26.11
C SER A 59 9.72 -33.84 26.47
N HIS A 60 10.61 -33.14 27.16
CA HIS A 60 11.90 -33.65 27.61
C HIS A 60 12.40 -32.87 28.83
N ILE A 61 13.25 -33.47 29.66
CA ILE A 61 13.87 -32.83 30.82
C ILE A 61 15.37 -33.10 30.77
N LEU A 62 16.17 -32.03 30.80
CA LEU A 62 17.59 -32.10 31.09
C LEU A 62 17.81 -31.73 32.56
N ASP A 63 18.36 -32.69 33.31
CA ASP A 63 18.79 -32.53 34.71
C ASP A 63 20.28 -32.86 34.76
N ASP A 64 21.10 -31.89 34.36
CA ASP A 64 22.55 -32.05 34.26
C ASP A 64 23.24 -30.86 34.95
N THR A 65 23.89 -31.15 36.07
CA THR A 65 24.56 -30.16 36.92
C THR A 65 25.86 -29.63 36.32
N GLU A 66 26.36 -30.22 35.22
CA GLU A 66 27.47 -29.65 34.45
C GLU A 66 27.05 -28.36 33.74
N TYR A 67 25.80 -28.34 33.23
CA TYR A 67 25.26 -27.22 32.45
C TYR A 67 24.27 -26.35 33.22
N LEU A 68 23.66 -26.90 34.28
CA LEU A 68 22.66 -26.25 35.10
C LEU A 68 23.12 -26.12 36.55
N ARG A 69 22.62 -25.10 37.24
CA ARG A 69 22.85 -24.98 38.68
C ARG A 69 22.20 -26.14 39.42
N GLU A 70 22.79 -26.55 40.53
CA GLU A 70 22.24 -27.63 41.37
C GLU A 70 20.76 -27.38 41.70
N GLY A 71 19.93 -28.40 41.48
CA GLY A 71 18.48 -28.37 41.67
C GLY A 71 17.69 -27.66 40.57
N TYR A 72 18.33 -27.12 39.52
CA TYR A 72 17.64 -26.60 38.34
C TYR A 72 17.61 -27.61 37.20
N VAL A 73 16.47 -27.65 36.52
CA VAL A 73 16.23 -28.47 35.33
C VAL A 73 15.85 -27.58 34.15
N MET A 74 16.19 -28.02 32.94
CA MET A 74 15.67 -27.46 31.71
C MET A 74 14.52 -28.35 31.22
N LEU A 75 13.34 -27.77 31.11
CA LEU A 75 12.14 -28.40 30.60
C LEU A 75 12.01 -28.03 29.12
N SER A 76 12.11 -29.01 28.23
CA SER A 76 11.68 -28.81 26.84
C SER A 76 10.16 -28.79 26.81
N ILE A 77 9.60 -27.76 26.18
CA ILE A 77 8.16 -27.49 26.17
C ILE A 77 7.63 -27.45 24.75
N ASP A 78 6.44 -28.04 24.54
CA ASP A 78 5.70 -27.98 23.29
C ASP A 78 4.29 -27.47 23.52
N ASN A 79 3.79 -26.64 22.61
CA ASN A 79 2.40 -26.22 22.62
C ASN A 79 1.46 -27.40 22.31
N LEU A 80 0.45 -27.61 23.16
CA LEU A 80 -0.56 -28.66 22.94
C LEU A 80 -1.41 -28.39 21.70
N LEU A 81 -1.67 -27.10 21.42
CA LEU A 81 -2.54 -26.65 20.33
C LEU A 81 -1.98 -26.97 18.94
N THR A 82 -0.67 -27.14 18.79
CA THR A 82 -0.05 -27.46 17.50
C THR A 82 -0.07 -28.95 17.17
N LYS A 83 -0.28 -29.83 18.18
CA LYS A 83 -0.23 -31.30 18.01
C LYS A 83 -1.58 -31.96 17.70
N THR A 84 -2.71 -31.30 17.96
CA THR A 84 -4.06 -31.90 17.79
C THR A 84 -4.66 -31.86 16.38
N GLY A 85 -3.88 -31.52 15.33
CA GLY A 85 -4.37 -31.66 13.96
C GLY A 85 -5.33 -30.57 13.48
N LEU A 86 -5.36 -29.40 14.15
CA LEU A 86 -5.71 -28.17 13.42
C LEU A 86 -4.49 -27.76 12.60
N SER A 87 -4.37 -28.38 11.43
CA SER A 87 -3.35 -28.11 10.43
C SER A 87 -3.31 -26.62 10.09
N ALA A 88 -2.32 -25.91 10.65
CA ALA A 88 -1.61 -24.88 9.92
C ALA A 88 -0.19 -25.39 9.64
N HIS A 89 -0.08 -26.58 9.05
CA HIS A 89 1.10 -26.91 8.26
C HIS A 89 1.08 -26.03 6.99
N LYS A 90 1.46 -24.76 7.15
CA LYS A 90 2.17 -24.05 6.08
C LYS A 90 3.63 -24.05 6.53
N SER A 91 4.45 -24.71 5.75
CA SER A 91 5.88 -24.79 6.00
C SER A 91 6.45 -23.36 6.16
N ASN A 92 7.32 -23.12 7.14
CA ASN A 92 7.94 -21.79 7.33
C ASN A 92 8.66 -21.26 6.08
N SER A 93 9.04 -22.15 5.15
CA SER A 93 9.58 -21.81 3.82
C SER A 93 8.53 -21.21 2.88
N GLU A 94 7.31 -21.78 2.82
CA GLU A 94 6.20 -21.23 2.04
C GLU A 94 5.77 -19.87 2.56
N THR A 95 5.76 -19.68 3.89
CA THR A 95 5.32 -18.44 4.53
C THR A 95 6.24 -17.25 4.20
N SER A 96 7.53 -17.49 3.99
CA SER A 96 8.50 -16.43 3.71
C SER A 96 8.42 -15.95 2.25
N ALA A 97 8.29 -16.89 1.31
CA ALA A 97 8.02 -16.59 -0.10
C ALA A 97 6.66 -15.92 -0.25
N GLN A 98 5.61 -16.46 0.39
CA GLN A 98 4.27 -15.87 0.45
C GLN A 98 4.30 -14.43 0.96
N ARG A 99 4.99 -14.16 2.08
CA ARG A 99 5.10 -12.82 2.65
C ARG A 99 5.82 -11.84 1.73
N THR A 100 6.84 -12.30 1.02
CA THR A 100 7.60 -11.49 0.07
C THR A 100 6.76 -11.16 -1.16
N LEU A 101 6.08 -12.15 -1.73
CA LEU A 101 5.22 -11.99 -2.90
C LEU A 101 3.99 -11.13 -2.60
N SER A 102 3.34 -11.32 -1.45
CA SER A 102 2.26 -10.43 -1.00
C SER A 102 2.73 -9.00 -0.78
N ARG A 103 3.95 -8.78 -0.23
CA ARG A 103 4.52 -7.42 -0.11
C ARG A 103 4.75 -6.78 -1.48
N LEU A 104 5.13 -7.57 -2.48
CA LEU A 104 5.29 -7.15 -3.86
C LEU A 104 3.95 -7.00 -4.60
N GLY A 105 2.81 -7.24 -3.93
CA GLY A 105 1.47 -7.06 -4.50
C GLY A 105 0.92 -8.23 -5.30
N TYR A 106 1.56 -9.40 -5.23
CA TYR A 106 1.04 -10.62 -5.84
C TYR A 106 -0.07 -11.23 -4.98
N THR A 107 -1.11 -11.77 -5.60
CA THR A 107 -2.25 -12.41 -4.92
C THR A 107 -2.22 -13.94 -5.07
N ASP A 108 -2.52 -14.65 -3.98
CA ASP A 108 -2.60 -16.12 -3.91
C ASP A 108 -4.05 -16.56 -4.06
N ASN A 109 -4.38 -17.18 -5.20
CA ASN A 109 -5.74 -17.64 -5.53
C ASN A 109 -5.96 -19.13 -5.20
N GLY A 110 -5.16 -19.73 -4.30
CA GLY A 110 -5.46 -21.05 -3.75
C GLY A 110 -5.01 -22.23 -4.63
N GLY A 111 -3.89 -22.10 -5.33
CA GLY A 111 -3.24 -23.20 -6.08
C GLY A 111 -3.01 -22.92 -7.56
N GLU A 112 -3.56 -21.84 -8.11
CA GLU A 112 -3.15 -21.31 -9.41
C GLU A 112 -1.95 -20.37 -9.23
N GLU A 113 -1.07 -20.35 -10.25
CA GLU A 113 0.17 -19.57 -10.31
C GLU A 113 -0.01 -18.15 -9.75
N TRP A 114 0.97 -17.67 -8.95
CA TRP A 114 0.95 -16.33 -8.38
C TRP A 114 0.79 -15.28 -9.47
N THR A 115 -0.28 -14.50 -9.40
CA THR A 115 -0.53 -13.44 -10.38
C THR A 115 0.26 -12.18 -10.00
N PRO A 116 1.04 -11.59 -10.92
CA PRO A 116 1.75 -10.35 -10.66
C PRO A 116 0.78 -9.20 -10.40
N PRO A 117 1.19 -8.17 -9.65
CA PRO A 117 0.42 -6.94 -9.53
C PRO A 117 0.28 -6.31 -10.92
N LEU A 118 -0.85 -6.58 -11.56
CA LEU A 118 -1.19 -5.90 -12.80
C LEU A 118 -1.35 -4.43 -12.42
N GLY A 119 -0.51 -3.58 -13.01
CA GLY A 119 -0.67 -2.13 -12.90
C GLY A 119 -2.07 -1.72 -13.36
N LYS A 120 -2.44 -0.46 -13.12
CA LYS A 120 -3.71 0.05 -13.65
C LYS A 120 -3.80 -0.33 -15.13
N PRO A 121 -4.87 -1.03 -15.57
CA PRO A 121 -4.99 -1.42 -16.95
C PRO A 121 -4.81 -0.17 -17.81
N PRO A 122 -4.03 -0.25 -18.91
CA PRO A 122 -3.84 0.91 -19.77
C PRO A 122 -5.22 1.40 -20.20
N ARG A 123 -5.44 2.72 -20.11
CA ARG A 123 -6.68 3.33 -20.56
C ARG A 123 -6.69 3.27 -22.09
N PHE A 124 -7.20 2.17 -22.65
CA PHE A 124 -7.25 1.95 -24.09
C PHE A 124 -8.07 3.03 -24.82
N ASP A 125 -9.05 3.61 -24.13
CA ASP A 125 -9.93 4.68 -24.65
C ASP A 125 -9.20 6.03 -24.83
N LEU A 126 -8.02 6.22 -24.21
CA LEU A 126 -7.28 7.48 -24.28
C LEU A 126 -6.87 7.82 -25.72
N ILE A 127 -6.56 6.80 -26.53
CA ILE A 127 -6.19 7.00 -27.93
C ILE A 127 -7.39 7.49 -28.74
N ASP A 128 -8.58 6.98 -28.45
CA ASP A 128 -9.82 7.36 -29.15
C ASP A 128 -10.29 8.75 -28.72
N GLU A 129 -10.19 9.08 -27.42
CA GLU A 129 -10.42 10.43 -26.89
C GLU A 129 -9.47 11.46 -27.53
N LEU A 130 -8.16 11.18 -27.56
CA LEU A 130 -7.16 12.06 -28.17
C LEU A 130 -7.37 12.20 -29.68
N ARG A 131 -7.77 11.14 -30.38
CA ARG A 131 -8.10 11.21 -31.81
C ARG A 131 -9.31 12.09 -32.06
N LYS A 132 -10.33 12.01 -31.21
CA LYS A 132 -11.52 12.87 -31.27
C LYS A 132 -11.17 14.33 -31.02
N GLU A 133 -10.36 14.61 -30.00
CA GLU A 133 -9.90 15.96 -29.67
C GLU A 133 -9.03 16.55 -30.80
N ILE A 134 -8.10 15.78 -31.35
CA ILE A 134 -7.28 16.21 -32.50
C ILE A 134 -8.17 16.48 -33.72
N ALA A 135 -9.20 15.66 -33.97
CA ALA A 135 -10.13 15.88 -35.09
C ALA A 135 -10.98 17.15 -34.89
N GLU A 136 -11.39 17.43 -33.66
CA GLU A 136 -12.15 18.63 -33.31
C GLU A 136 -11.28 19.89 -33.40
N LEU A 137 -10.04 19.85 -32.91
CA LEU A 137 -9.06 20.94 -33.01
C LEU A 137 -8.61 21.19 -34.45
N LYS A 138 -8.47 20.13 -35.25
CA LYS A 138 -8.16 20.24 -36.69
C LYS A 138 -9.37 20.58 -37.54
N SER A 139 -10.58 20.61 -36.97
CA SER A 139 -11.75 21.01 -37.72
C SER A 139 -11.53 22.43 -38.25
N GLN A 140 -11.81 22.62 -39.54
CA GLN A 140 -11.63 23.91 -40.19
C GLN A 140 -12.40 25.02 -39.47
N LYS A 141 -13.49 24.65 -38.77
CA LYS A 141 -14.25 25.51 -37.88
C LYS A 141 -13.45 26.05 -36.70
N HIS A 142 -12.74 25.20 -35.95
CA HIS A 142 -11.92 25.65 -34.82
C HIS A 142 -10.73 26.50 -35.28
N ILE A 143 -10.10 26.14 -36.40
CA ILE A 143 -9.01 26.92 -37.01
C ILE A 143 -9.50 28.31 -37.46
N ASN A 144 -10.67 28.39 -38.09
CA ASN A 144 -11.24 29.66 -38.53
C ASN A 144 -11.64 30.55 -37.33
N GLU A 145 -12.15 29.94 -36.25
CA GLU A 145 -12.47 30.63 -35.01
C GLU A 145 -11.22 31.28 -34.37
N ILE A 146 -10.11 30.55 -34.25
CA ILE A 146 -8.84 31.10 -33.75
C ILE A 146 -8.35 32.25 -34.64
N LYS A 147 -8.44 32.11 -35.97
CA LYS A 147 -8.06 33.18 -36.90
C LYS A 147 -8.94 34.43 -36.74
N ALA A 148 -10.25 34.25 -36.58
CA ALA A 148 -11.18 35.35 -36.35
C ALA A 148 -10.87 36.09 -35.03
N GLN A 149 -10.65 35.34 -33.94
CA GLN A 149 -10.28 35.91 -32.64
C GLN A 149 -8.96 36.70 -32.71
N GLY A 150 -7.93 36.15 -33.37
CA GLY A 150 -6.66 36.85 -33.56
C GLY A 150 -6.79 38.14 -34.37
N ILE A 151 -7.67 38.18 -35.37
CA ILE A 151 -7.98 39.39 -36.15
C ILE A 151 -8.67 40.44 -35.25
N GLU A 152 -9.66 40.04 -34.45
CA GLU A 152 -10.37 40.95 -33.53
C GLU A 152 -9.45 41.53 -32.45
N GLU A 153 -8.55 40.71 -31.89
CA GLU A 153 -7.56 41.16 -30.92
C GLU A 153 -6.54 42.13 -31.53
N ALA A 154 -6.07 41.83 -32.76
CA ALA A 154 -5.18 42.73 -33.48
C ALA A 154 -5.83 44.09 -33.76
N VAL A 155 -7.12 44.12 -34.11
CA VAL A 155 -7.90 45.36 -34.29
C VAL A 155 -8.02 46.14 -32.97
N LYS A 156 -8.35 45.47 -31.86
CA LYS A 156 -8.43 46.12 -30.52
C LYS A 156 -7.10 46.69 -30.07
N ASN A 157 -5.99 45.98 -30.32
CA ASN A 157 -4.65 46.45 -29.97
C ASN A 157 -4.22 47.63 -30.84
N ALA A 158 -4.60 47.66 -32.13
CA ALA A 158 -4.37 48.79 -33.01
C ALA A 158 -5.15 50.04 -32.57
N ASP A 159 -6.37 49.88 -32.04
CA ASP A 159 -7.17 50.99 -31.48
C ASP A 159 -6.54 51.60 -30.21
N ASN A 160 -5.77 50.81 -29.45
CA ASN A 160 -5.12 51.22 -28.20
C ASN A 160 -3.68 51.77 -28.38
N GLN A 161 -3.09 51.66 -29.57
CA GLN A 161 -1.82 52.32 -29.88
C GLN A 161 -2.07 53.79 -30.23
N THR A 162 -1.88 54.67 -29.24
CA THR A 162 -1.83 56.13 -29.46
C THR A 162 -0.64 56.45 -30.36
N TYR A 163 -0.88 56.69 -31.65
CA TYR A 163 0.11 57.34 -32.51
C TYR A 163 0.33 58.75 -32.00
N ILE A 164 1.47 58.95 -31.34
CA ILE A 164 1.98 60.26 -30.94
C ILE A 164 2.11 61.15 -32.19
N GLY A 165 1.15 62.05 -32.38
CA GLY A 165 1.34 63.32 -33.09
C GLY A 165 1.12 63.34 -34.61
N VAL A 166 -0.12 63.10 -35.08
CA VAL A 166 -0.55 63.64 -36.39
C VAL A 166 -1.89 64.35 -36.23
N THR A 167 -1.83 65.69 -36.11
CA THR A 167 -2.99 66.58 -36.15
C THR A 167 -3.16 67.08 -37.58
N GLY A 168 -4.13 66.53 -38.30
CA GLY A 168 -4.63 67.06 -39.58
C GLY A 168 -4.39 66.13 -40.77
N GLY A 169 -5.49 65.70 -41.40
CA GLY A 169 -5.50 64.95 -42.65
C GLY A 169 -5.84 63.47 -42.46
N GLU A 170 -6.99 63.08 -43.00
CA GLU A 170 -7.49 61.73 -43.32
C GLU A 170 -7.04 60.52 -42.47
N PHE A 171 -8.03 59.84 -41.90
CA PHE A 171 -7.95 58.58 -41.16
C PHE A 171 -6.80 57.66 -41.62
N SER A 172 -5.98 57.18 -40.67
CA SER A 172 -5.07 56.05 -40.89
C SER A 172 -5.79 54.97 -41.68
N PRO A 173 -5.20 54.39 -42.76
CA PRO A 173 -5.85 53.39 -43.60
C PRO A 173 -6.51 52.27 -42.79
N GLN A 174 -5.94 51.95 -41.63
CA GLN A 174 -6.41 50.94 -40.68
C GLN A 174 -7.83 51.20 -40.14
N LYS A 175 -8.27 52.46 -39.99
CA LYS A 175 -9.63 52.79 -39.53
C LYS A 175 -10.70 52.66 -40.63
N GLN A 176 -10.34 52.93 -41.89
CA GLN A 176 -11.29 52.87 -43.02
C GLN A 176 -11.70 51.42 -43.31
N TYR A 177 -10.76 50.48 -43.22
CA TYR A 177 -11.01 49.05 -43.47
C TYR A 177 -11.45 48.27 -42.22
N ARG A 178 -11.61 48.92 -41.06
CA ARG A 178 -11.95 48.26 -39.78
C ARG A 178 -13.23 47.43 -39.87
N ALA A 179 -14.28 48.02 -40.42
CA ALA A 179 -15.56 47.34 -40.59
C ALA A 179 -15.42 46.14 -41.53
N GLU A 180 -14.67 46.28 -42.63
CA GLU A 180 -14.43 45.20 -43.59
C GLU A 180 -13.60 44.05 -43.01
N ILE A 181 -12.60 44.35 -42.16
CA ILE A 181 -11.77 43.35 -41.49
C ILE A 181 -12.57 42.56 -40.44
N LEU A 182 -13.44 43.23 -39.68
CA LEU A 182 -14.34 42.55 -38.75
C LEU A 182 -15.37 41.69 -39.48
N VAL A 183 -15.93 42.18 -40.59
CA VAL A 183 -16.80 41.39 -41.48
C VAL A 183 -16.06 40.18 -42.05
N PHE A 184 -14.76 40.30 -42.37
CA PHE A 184 -13.95 39.16 -42.80
C PHE A 184 -13.78 38.13 -41.67
N ALA A 185 -13.57 38.57 -40.43
CA ALA A 185 -13.52 37.67 -39.26
C ALA A 185 -14.86 36.95 -39.02
N ASP A 186 -16.00 37.64 -39.15
CA ASP A 186 -17.33 37.04 -39.05
C ASP A 186 -17.60 36.04 -40.19
N ASN A 187 -17.16 36.35 -41.41
CA ASN A 187 -17.27 35.45 -42.56
C ASN A 187 -16.41 34.18 -42.40
N LEU A 188 -15.28 34.25 -41.69
CA LEU A 188 -14.47 33.06 -41.37
C LEU A 188 -15.23 32.11 -40.43
N ARG A 189 -16.06 32.65 -39.52
CA ARG A 189 -16.96 31.85 -38.65
C ARG A 189 -18.13 31.24 -39.43
N GLY A 190 -18.64 31.94 -40.46
CA GLY A 190 -19.81 31.55 -41.25
C GLY A 190 -19.56 30.72 -42.52
N LYS A 191 -18.33 30.62 -43.04
CA LYS A 191 -18.01 29.84 -44.26
C LYS A 191 -17.57 28.39 -43.96
N ASN A 192 -18.40 27.63 -43.26
CA ASN A 192 -18.25 26.18 -43.22
C ASN A 192 -19.66 25.56 -43.36
N ASP A 193 -20.21 25.64 -44.57
CA ASP A 193 -21.13 24.62 -45.09
C ASP A 193 -20.30 23.55 -45.82
#